data_AF-A0A661N1P3-F1
#
_entry.id   AF-A0A661N1P3-F1
#
_cell.length_a   1.000
_cell.length_b   1.000
_cell.length_c   1.000
_cell.angle_alpha   90.00
_cell.angle_beta   90.00
_cell.angle_gamma   90.00
#
_symmetry.space_group_name_H-M   'P 1'
#
loop_
_entity.id
_entity.type
_entity.pdbx_description
1 polymer ?
#
loop_
_entity_poly.entity_id
_entity_poly.type
_entity_poly.pdbx_seq_one_letter_code
_entity_poly.pdbx_strand_id
1 'polypeptide(L)'
;MARGLLQHVPTQPDLERLYYELERIGAPSVGRRAPWPYEPATKEALAGLAGEMLRYDPRLLSVLLQLFLEGWMELNPLALRTVMQTMRWPQALLVVLEFARAATRDVELRYFADYLGAGFVRMSPAERFFLDAERPGSRMARRKSGRNFKAYARWGFIGTERPTANATSKRLVGSYDTTSRAWVRRQLADRRGPFKVSEYLDALDDAISRQQAYKDLRDDPEFVVEGRGRGARWRRKKRRSRSADRG
;
A
#
# COMPACT_ATOMS: atom_id res chain seq x y z
N MET A 1 -7.04 -24.56 10.07
CA MET A 1 -6.75 -23.36 9.25
C MET A 1 -7.64 -23.42 8.03
N ALA A 2 -8.41 -22.36 7.74
CA ALA A 2 -9.24 -22.33 6.54
C ALA A 2 -8.37 -22.56 5.30
N ARG A 3 -8.75 -23.52 4.43
CA ARG A 3 -8.22 -23.61 3.06
C ARG A 3 -8.69 -22.34 2.37
N GLY A 4 -7.77 -21.45 2.00
CA GLY A 4 -8.08 -20.26 1.20
C GLY A 4 -8.55 -20.64 -0.20
N LEU A 5 -8.75 -19.65 -1.05
CA LEU A 5 -9.12 -19.86 -2.45
C LEU A 5 -7.96 -20.48 -3.26
N LEU A 6 -6.72 -20.24 -2.86
CA LEU A 6 -5.54 -20.81 -3.49
C LEU A 6 -5.39 -22.30 -3.19
N GLN A 7 -5.26 -23.10 -4.24
CA GLN A 7 -4.98 -24.54 -4.13
C GLN A 7 -3.48 -24.81 -3.93
N HIS A 8 -2.63 -23.89 -4.42
CA HIS A 8 -1.17 -23.97 -4.35
C HIS A 8 -0.56 -22.56 -4.50
N VAL A 9 0.76 -22.45 -4.31
CA VAL A 9 1.48 -21.20 -4.60
C VAL A 9 1.36 -20.90 -6.10
N PRO A 10 0.86 -19.71 -6.51
CA PRO A 10 0.66 -19.40 -7.91
C PRO A 10 1.96 -19.49 -8.71
N THR A 11 1.91 -20.20 -9.83
CA THR A 11 2.98 -20.23 -10.81
C THR A 11 2.82 -19.09 -11.82
N GLN A 12 3.85 -18.83 -12.63
CA GLN A 12 3.77 -17.82 -13.69
C GLN A 12 2.61 -18.11 -14.69
N PRO A 13 2.39 -19.37 -15.15
CA PRO A 13 1.19 -19.71 -15.92
C PRO A 13 -0.14 -19.41 -15.22
N ASP A 14 -0.26 -19.63 -13.90
CA ASP A 14 -1.48 -19.31 -13.16
C ASP A 14 -1.75 -17.80 -13.15
N LEU A 15 -0.70 -17.00 -13.00
CA LEU A 15 -0.80 -15.54 -13.02
C LEU A 15 -1.17 -15.04 -14.43
N GLU A 16 -0.52 -15.57 -15.48
CA GLU A 16 -0.88 -15.23 -16.87
C GLU A 16 -2.33 -15.56 -17.20
N ARG A 17 -2.80 -16.69 -16.69
CA ARG A 17 -4.19 -17.11 -16.83
C ARG A 17 -5.14 -16.25 -16.04
N LEU A 18 -4.78 -15.87 -14.81
CA LEU A 18 -5.54 -14.93 -14.01
C LEU A 18 -5.69 -13.59 -14.73
N TYR A 19 -4.61 -13.03 -15.29
CA TYR A 19 -4.66 -11.77 -16.05
C TYR A 19 -5.59 -11.86 -17.25
N TYR A 20 -5.63 -13.01 -17.93
CA TYR A 20 -6.53 -13.24 -19.06
C TYR A 20 -8.00 -13.23 -18.62
N GLU A 21 -8.32 -13.89 -17.50
CA GLU A 21 -9.69 -13.88 -16.99
C GLU A 21 -10.09 -12.50 -16.43
N LEU A 22 -9.16 -11.77 -15.81
CA LEU A 22 -9.39 -10.40 -15.34
C LEU A 22 -9.65 -9.43 -16.51
N GLU A 23 -8.93 -9.57 -17.61
CA GLU A 23 -9.15 -8.80 -18.84
C GLU A 23 -10.58 -8.99 -19.37
N ARG A 24 -11.10 -10.23 -19.33
CA ARG A 24 -12.47 -10.54 -19.78
C ARG A 24 -13.57 -9.88 -18.94
N ILE A 25 -13.27 -9.48 -17.72
CA ILE A 25 -14.21 -8.74 -16.86
C ILE A 25 -13.91 -7.23 -16.84
N GLY A 26 -13.05 -6.74 -17.73
CA GLY A 26 -12.78 -5.32 -17.93
C GLY A 26 -11.56 -4.78 -17.17
N ALA A 27 -10.73 -5.63 -16.56
CA ALA A 27 -9.51 -5.15 -15.92
C ALA A 27 -8.42 -4.80 -16.96
N PRO A 28 -7.60 -3.76 -16.74
CA PRO A 28 -6.54 -3.36 -17.67
C PRO A 28 -5.30 -4.24 -17.49
N SER A 29 -5.39 -5.49 -17.93
CA SER A 29 -4.32 -6.48 -17.91
C SER A 29 -4.20 -7.20 -19.24
N VAL A 30 -3.03 -7.79 -19.49
CA VAL A 30 -2.80 -8.66 -20.64
C VAL A 30 -2.33 -9.99 -20.11
N GLY A 31 -3.12 -11.03 -20.35
CA GLY A 31 -2.81 -12.39 -19.96
C GLY A 31 -2.75 -13.35 -21.13
N ARG A 32 -2.60 -14.64 -20.82
CA ARG A 32 -2.63 -15.72 -21.81
C ARG A 32 -3.49 -16.88 -21.31
N ARG A 33 -4.10 -17.59 -22.25
CA ARG A 33 -4.79 -18.84 -21.93
C ARG A 33 -3.75 -19.91 -21.63
N ALA A 34 -3.90 -20.56 -20.48
CA ALA A 34 -3.07 -21.66 -20.01
C ALA A 34 -3.97 -22.63 -19.22
N PRO A 35 -3.56 -23.89 -19.03
CA PRO A 35 -4.21 -24.81 -18.09
C PRO A 35 -4.31 -24.15 -16.72
N TRP A 36 -5.48 -24.25 -16.09
CA TRP A 36 -5.75 -23.59 -14.82
C TRP A 36 -6.52 -24.53 -13.89
N PRO A 37 -6.10 -24.69 -12.64
CA PRO A 37 -6.82 -25.54 -11.69
C PRO A 37 -7.99 -24.83 -11.00
N TYR A 38 -8.26 -23.58 -11.34
CA TYR A 38 -9.29 -22.75 -10.74
C TYR A 38 -10.49 -22.58 -11.67
N GLU A 39 -11.70 -22.62 -11.10
CA GLU A 39 -12.97 -22.45 -11.81
C GLU A 39 -13.84 -21.40 -11.09
N PRO A 40 -13.48 -20.11 -11.15
CA PRO A 40 -14.31 -19.07 -10.54
C PRO A 40 -15.63 -18.93 -11.32
N ALA A 41 -16.74 -19.28 -10.67
CA ALA A 41 -18.07 -19.24 -11.28
C ALA A 41 -18.63 -17.82 -11.48
N THR A 42 -18.10 -16.82 -10.75
CA THR A 42 -18.57 -15.43 -10.81
C THR A 42 -17.41 -14.43 -10.87
N LYS A 43 -17.70 -13.17 -11.25
CA LYS A 43 -16.72 -12.07 -11.25
C LYS A 43 -16.14 -11.84 -9.84
N GLU A 44 -16.95 -12.02 -8.80
CA GLU A 44 -16.55 -11.87 -7.41
C GLU A 44 -15.62 -13.00 -6.95
N ALA A 45 -15.89 -14.24 -7.37
CA ALA A 45 -14.98 -15.37 -7.12
C ALA A 45 -13.62 -15.13 -7.77
N LEU A 46 -13.61 -14.59 -9.00
CA LEU A 46 -12.39 -14.21 -9.71
C LEU A 46 -11.65 -13.06 -9.01
N ALA A 47 -12.35 -12.01 -8.56
CA ALA A 47 -11.76 -10.91 -7.81
C ALA A 47 -11.19 -11.38 -6.46
N GLY A 48 -11.88 -12.29 -5.77
CA GLY A 48 -11.40 -12.96 -4.55
C GLY A 48 -10.11 -13.73 -4.79
N LEU A 49 -10.08 -14.58 -5.82
CA LEU A 49 -8.90 -15.34 -6.21
C LEU A 49 -7.72 -14.43 -6.56
N ALA A 50 -7.97 -13.39 -7.34
CA ALA A 50 -6.98 -12.37 -7.66
C ALA A 50 -6.45 -11.67 -6.40
N GLY A 51 -7.33 -11.43 -5.42
CA GLY A 51 -6.98 -10.89 -4.11
C GLY A 51 -6.02 -11.76 -3.31
N GLU A 52 -6.12 -13.08 -3.39
CA GLU A 52 -5.12 -13.97 -2.78
C GLU A 52 -3.82 -14.03 -3.59
N MET A 53 -3.91 -14.10 -4.93
CA MET A 53 -2.75 -14.10 -5.81
C MET A 53 -1.97 -12.77 -5.77
N LEU A 54 -2.63 -11.67 -5.41
CA LEU A 54 -2.03 -10.34 -5.26
C LEU A 54 -0.81 -10.33 -4.35
N ARG A 55 -0.75 -11.19 -3.33
CA ARG A 55 0.42 -11.25 -2.44
C ARG A 55 1.67 -11.84 -3.11
N TYR A 56 1.54 -12.42 -4.30
CA TYR A 56 2.62 -13.03 -5.08
C TYR A 56 3.05 -12.16 -6.27
N ASP A 57 2.18 -11.28 -6.78
CA ASP A 57 2.50 -10.41 -7.91
C ASP A 57 2.09 -8.94 -7.66
N PRO A 58 3.06 -8.02 -7.50
CA PRO A 58 2.79 -6.59 -7.33
C PRO A 58 1.99 -5.92 -8.44
N ARG A 59 2.04 -6.45 -9.67
CA ARG A 59 1.30 -5.86 -10.81
C ARG A 59 -0.21 -5.97 -10.61
N LEU A 60 -0.69 -7.04 -9.95
CA LEU A 60 -2.11 -7.21 -9.62
C LEU A 60 -2.66 -6.06 -8.79
N LEU A 61 -1.83 -5.34 -8.03
CA LEU A 61 -2.30 -4.22 -7.21
C LEU A 61 -2.89 -3.11 -8.07
N SER A 62 -2.24 -2.78 -9.19
CA SER A 62 -2.71 -1.74 -10.12
C SER A 62 -3.87 -2.24 -10.99
N VAL A 63 -3.87 -3.52 -11.36
CA VAL A 63 -4.95 -4.14 -12.15
C VAL A 63 -6.24 -4.17 -11.34
N LEU A 64 -6.19 -4.67 -10.10
CA LEU A 64 -7.34 -4.73 -9.22
C LEU A 64 -7.81 -3.33 -8.80
N LEU A 65 -6.89 -2.40 -8.55
CA LEU A 65 -7.28 -1.01 -8.28
C LEU A 65 -8.12 -0.44 -9.42
N GLN A 66 -7.68 -0.60 -10.66
CA GLN A 66 -8.42 -0.09 -11.82
C GLN A 66 -9.74 -0.82 -12.02
N LEU A 67 -9.78 -2.15 -11.83
CA LEU A 67 -11.04 -2.91 -11.83
C LEU A 67 -12.05 -2.34 -10.83
N PHE A 68 -11.64 -1.99 -9.61
CA PHE A 68 -12.54 -1.38 -8.63
C PHE A 68 -12.86 0.10 -8.90
N LEU A 69 -11.98 0.85 -9.56
CA LEU A 69 -12.27 2.24 -9.92
C LEU A 69 -13.29 2.34 -11.06
N GLU A 70 -13.28 1.39 -11.99
CA GLU A 70 -14.06 1.46 -13.23
C GLU A 70 -15.21 0.45 -13.28
N GLY A 71 -15.07 -0.70 -12.63
CA GLY A 71 -16.00 -1.83 -12.75
C GLY A 71 -16.69 -2.25 -11.45
N TRP A 72 -16.65 -1.46 -10.37
CA TRP A 72 -17.22 -1.87 -9.08
C TRP A 72 -18.75 -2.06 -9.11
N MET A 73 -19.47 -1.30 -9.94
CA MET A 73 -20.93 -1.42 -10.09
C MET A 73 -21.35 -2.77 -10.69
N GLU A 74 -20.44 -3.42 -11.42
CA GLU A 74 -20.65 -4.74 -12.02
C GLU A 74 -20.44 -5.89 -11.03
N LEU A 75 -19.97 -5.59 -9.82
CA LEU A 75 -19.71 -6.56 -8.76
C LEU A 75 -20.83 -6.52 -7.73
N ASN A 76 -21.34 -7.70 -7.37
CA ASN A 76 -22.27 -7.82 -6.27
C ASN A 76 -21.52 -7.74 -4.93
N PRO A 77 -21.76 -6.69 -4.09
CA PRO A 77 -21.02 -6.50 -2.85
C PRO A 77 -21.26 -7.63 -1.84
N LEU A 78 -22.46 -8.20 -1.80
CA LEU A 78 -22.77 -9.31 -0.90
C LEU A 78 -22.02 -10.57 -1.32
N ALA A 79 -22.06 -10.92 -2.61
CA ALA A 79 -21.34 -12.09 -3.13
C ALA A 79 -19.82 -11.96 -2.93
N LEU A 80 -19.24 -10.78 -3.19
CA LEU A 80 -17.82 -10.54 -2.95
C LEU A 80 -17.47 -10.65 -1.47
N ARG A 81 -18.31 -10.14 -0.58
CA ARG A 81 -18.09 -10.29 0.86
C ARG A 81 -18.13 -11.75 1.30
N THR A 82 -19.05 -12.56 0.77
CA THR A 82 -19.11 -14.00 1.02
C THR A 82 -17.82 -14.69 0.55
N VAL A 83 -17.32 -14.36 -0.65
CA VAL A 83 -16.03 -14.88 -1.14
C VAL A 83 -14.87 -14.43 -0.22
N MET A 84 -14.87 -13.18 0.23
CA MET A 84 -13.83 -12.68 1.14
C MET A 84 -13.80 -13.44 2.47
N GLN A 85 -14.93 -13.90 2.98
CA GLN A 85 -14.98 -14.70 4.20
C GLN A 85 -14.30 -16.07 4.06
N THR A 86 -14.20 -16.61 2.84
CA THR A 86 -13.49 -17.87 2.57
C THR A 86 -12.02 -17.66 2.25
N MET A 87 -11.57 -16.40 2.08
CA MET A 87 -10.18 -16.11 1.75
C MET A 87 -9.25 -16.37 2.92
N ARG A 88 -8.00 -16.75 2.63
CA ARG A 88 -6.92 -16.81 3.61
C ARG A 88 -6.50 -15.41 4.07
N TRP A 89 -6.49 -14.44 3.15
CA TRP A 89 -6.09 -13.05 3.41
C TRP A 89 -7.07 -12.05 2.80
N PRO A 90 -8.32 -11.95 3.30
CA PRO A 90 -9.28 -10.97 2.80
C PRO A 90 -8.76 -9.54 2.88
N GLN A 91 -7.90 -9.26 3.87
CA GLN A 91 -7.21 -7.99 4.06
C GLN A 91 -6.42 -7.55 2.81
N ALA A 92 -5.97 -8.47 1.96
CA ALA A 92 -5.25 -8.13 0.74
C ALA A 92 -6.13 -7.33 -0.24
N LEU A 93 -7.40 -7.72 -0.42
CA LEU A 93 -8.35 -6.93 -1.20
C LEU A 93 -8.72 -5.63 -0.50
N LEU A 94 -8.83 -5.65 0.82
CA LEU A 94 -9.14 -4.43 1.58
C LEU A 94 -8.04 -3.36 1.44
N VAL A 95 -6.78 -3.76 1.26
CA VAL A 95 -5.71 -2.83 0.89
C VAL A 95 -5.97 -2.19 -0.48
N VAL A 96 -6.40 -2.96 -1.49
CA VAL A 96 -6.77 -2.42 -2.81
C VAL A 96 -7.90 -1.41 -2.67
N LEU A 97 -8.93 -1.74 -1.88
CA LEU A 97 -10.08 -0.86 -1.65
C LEU A 97 -9.69 0.42 -0.89
N GLU A 98 -8.73 0.37 0.04
CA GLU A 98 -8.19 1.59 0.66
C GLU A 98 -7.48 2.49 -0.36
N PHE A 99 -6.77 1.92 -1.33
CA PHE A 99 -6.22 2.70 -2.45
C PHE A 99 -7.33 3.25 -3.36
N ALA A 100 -8.38 2.47 -3.65
CA ALA A 100 -9.53 2.92 -4.44
C ALA A 100 -10.23 4.11 -3.78
N ARG A 101 -10.49 4.03 -2.48
CA ARG A 101 -11.06 5.12 -1.66
C ARG A 101 -10.23 6.41 -1.74
N ALA A 102 -8.90 6.27 -1.71
CA ALA A 102 -7.99 7.41 -1.79
C ALA A 102 -7.92 8.02 -3.21
N ALA A 103 -8.22 7.22 -4.24
CA ALA A 103 -8.18 7.64 -5.64
C ALA A 103 -9.51 8.25 -6.13
N THR A 104 -10.64 7.83 -5.57
CA THR A 104 -11.97 8.24 -6.02
C THR A 104 -12.56 9.42 -5.23
N ARG A 105 -13.46 10.17 -5.89
CA ARG A 105 -14.39 11.11 -5.25
C ARG A 105 -15.80 10.55 -5.13
N ASP A 106 -16.08 9.43 -5.79
CA ASP A 106 -17.36 8.74 -5.75
C ASP A 106 -17.65 8.26 -4.32
N VAL A 107 -18.82 8.65 -3.80
CA VAL A 107 -19.26 8.31 -2.44
C VAL A 107 -19.79 6.87 -2.40
N GLU A 108 -20.40 6.37 -3.47
CA GLU A 108 -20.96 5.02 -3.50
C GLU A 108 -19.85 3.96 -3.49
N LEU A 109 -18.78 4.16 -4.25
CA LEU A 109 -17.59 3.29 -4.16
C LEU A 109 -16.96 3.29 -2.76
N ARG A 110 -17.04 4.41 -2.02
CA ARG A 110 -16.57 4.44 -0.63
C ARG A 110 -17.48 3.61 0.29
N TYR A 111 -18.80 3.69 0.12
CA TYR A 111 -19.74 2.84 0.86
C TYR A 111 -19.58 1.36 0.50
N PHE A 112 -19.36 1.04 -0.77
CA PHE A 112 -19.04 -0.30 -1.23
C PHE A 112 -17.79 -0.84 -0.51
N ALA A 113 -16.71 -0.06 -0.47
CA ALA A 113 -15.48 -0.42 0.24
C ALA A 113 -15.69 -0.55 1.76
N ASP A 114 -16.47 0.34 2.38
CA ASP A 114 -16.78 0.27 3.81
C ASP A 114 -17.63 -0.96 4.16
N TYR A 115 -18.60 -1.31 3.31
CA TYR A 115 -19.42 -2.51 3.47
C TYR A 115 -18.57 -3.78 3.38
N LEU A 116 -17.67 -3.88 2.40
CA LEU A 116 -16.77 -5.01 2.25
C LEU A 116 -15.76 -5.11 3.40
N GLY A 117 -15.28 -3.98 3.92
CA GLY A 117 -14.35 -3.93 5.05
C GLY A 117 -14.97 -4.22 6.41
N ALA A 118 -16.29 -4.09 6.55
CA ALA A 118 -16.97 -4.24 7.82
C ALA A 118 -16.80 -5.65 8.41
N GLY A 119 -16.41 -5.73 9.67
CA GLY A 119 -16.26 -6.99 10.42
C GLY A 119 -14.94 -7.73 10.18
N PHE A 120 -14.11 -7.31 9.22
CA PHE A 120 -12.76 -7.85 9.08
C PHE A 120 -11.81 -7.16 10.07
N VAL A 121 -11.00 -7.96 10.75
CA VAL A 121 -10.00 -7.48 11.70
C VAL A 121 -8.65 -7.28 11.03
N ARG A 122 -7.87 -6.34 11.56
CA ARG A 122 -6.48 -6.12 11.18
C ARG A 122 -5.63 -7.36 11.49
N MET A 123 -4.69 -7.70 10.62
CA MET A 123 -3.73 -8.78 10.88
C MET A 123 -2.78 -8.41 12.04
N SER A 124 -2.54 -9.38 12.94
CA SER A 124 -1.61 -9.26 14.05
C SER A 124 -0.90 -10.60 14.30
N PRO A 125 0.44 -10.64 14.36
CA PRO A 125 1.37 -9.51 14.16
C PRO A 125 1.33 -8.98 12.72
N ALA A 126 1.88 -7.78 12.52
CA ALA A 126 1.96 -7.20 11.18
C ALA A 126 2.87 -8.03 10.27
N GLU A 127 2.39 -8.35 9.06
CA GLU A 127 3.12 -9.14 8.07
C GLU A 127 3.54 -8.30 6.85
N ARG A 128 4.43 -8.82 6.02
CA ARG A 128 4.70 -8.18 4.72
C ARG A 128 3.52 -8.38 3.79
N PHE A 129 3.21 -7.39 2.98
CA PHE A 129 2.15 -7.53 1.99
C PHE A 129 2.52 -8.59 0.93
N PHE A 130 3.65 -8.40 0.24
CA PHE A 130 4.14 -9.35 -0.76
C PHE A 130 4.99 -10.45 -0.12
N LEU A 131 4.70 -11.71 -0.45
CA LEU A 131 5.30 -12.90 0.14
C LEU A 131 6.69 -13.21 -0.42
N ASP A 132 6.91 -12.98 -1.71
CA ASP A 132 8.21 -13.22 -2.38
C ASP A 132 9.21 -12.08 -2.20
N ALA A 133 8.82 -10.99 -1.53
CA ALA A 133 9.69 -9.86 -1.26
C ALA A 133 10.61 -10.17 -0.06
N GLU A 134 11.89 -10.52 -0.32
CA GLU A 134 13.07 -10.66 0.57
C GLU A 134 12.88 -11.23 2.01
N ARG A 135 13.83 -12.01 2.52
CA ARG A 135 13.68 -12.64 3.86
C ARG A 135 13.49 -11.63 5.03
N PRO A 136 12.63 -11.93 6.03
CA PRO A 136 12.55 -11.20 7.31
C PRO A 136 13.93 -11.07 7.98
N GLY A 137 14.24 -9.90 8.54
CA GLY A 137 15.51 -9.67 9.25
C GLY A 137 16.68 -9.14 8.42
N SER A 138 16.57 -9.07 7.08
CA SER A 138 17.62 -8.47 6.26
C SER A 138 17.84 -6.98 6.59
N ARG A 139 19.05 -6.48 6.37
CA ARG A 139 19.37 -5.04 6.53
C ARG A 139 18.48 -4.15 5.64
N MET A 140 18.01 -4.70 4.51
CA MET A 140 17.06 -4.09 3.58
C MET A 140 15.63 -4.08 4.14
N ALA A 141 15.20 -5.15 4.81
CA ALA A 141 13.90 -5.23 5.50
C ALA A 141 13.76 -4.17 6.60
N ARG A 142 14.80 -3.98 7.41
CA ARG A 142 14.87 -2.91 8.42
C ARG A 142 14.90 -1.51 7.81
N ARG A 143 15.38 -1.36 6.57
CA ARG A 143 15.34 -0.11 5.81
C ARG A 143 13.97 0.17 5.20
N LYS A 144 13.20 -0.87 4.82
CA LYS A 144 11.85 -0.73 4.25
C LYS A 144 10.76 -0.59 5.32
N SER A 145 10.94 -1.14 6.52
CA SER A 145 9.94 -1.08 7.60
C SER A 145 9.56 0.34 8.05
N GLY A 146 10.39 1.35 7.73
CA GLY A 146 10.12 2.76 8.00
C GLY A 146 9.40 3.50 6.87
N ARG A 147 9.05 2.82 5.78
CA ARG A 147 8.22 3.36 4.70
C ARG A 147 7.01 2.43 4.60
N ASN A 148 5.86 2.84 5.12
CA ASN A 148 4.64 2.07 5.01
C ASN A 148 3.48 3.00 4.61
N PHE A 149 2.71 2.58 3.60
CA PHE A 149 1.49 3.32 3.26
C PHE A 149 0.38 3.00 4.23
N LYS A 150 -0.47 4.00 4.51
CA LYS A 150 -1.63 3.87 5.40
C LYS A 150 -2.56 2.73 4.98
N ALA A 151 -2.74 2.52 3.68
CA ALA A 151 -3.56 1.44 3.12
C ALA A 151 -3.10 0.06 3.64
N TYR A 152 -1.79 -0.22 3.57
CA TYR A 152 -1.20 -1.44 4.14
C TYR A 152 -1.30 -1.47 5.67
N ALA A 153 -0.86 -0.38 6.32
CA ALA A 153 -0.77 -0.31 7.77
C ALA A 153 -2.11 -0.55 8.46
N ARG A 154 -3.20 -0.02 7.90
CA ARG A 154 -4.58 -0.18 8.37
C ARG A 154 -4.96 -1.65 8.54
N TRP A 155 -4.56 -2.48 7.58
CA TRP A 155 -4.94 -3.89 7.54
C TRP A 155 -3.90 -4.86 8.10
N GLY A 156 -2.82 -4.32 8.69
CA GLY A 156 -1.80 -5.12 9.39
C GLY A 156 -0.69 -5.57 8.46
N PHE A 157 -0.51 -4.87 7.34
CA PHE A 157 0.58 -5.13 6.41
C PHE A 157 1.68 -4.08 6.45
N ILE A 158 2.86 -4.51 6.00
CA ILE A 158 4.01 -3.69 5.68
C ILE A 158 4.17 -3.72 4.15
N GLY A 159 4.00 -2.57 3.49
CA GLY A 159 4.10 -2.43 2.03
C GLY A 159 4.50 -1.02 1.61
N THR A 160 5.29 -0.94 0.54
CA THR A 160 5.86 0.31 -0.01
C THR A 160 5.46 0.58 -1.44
N GLU A 161 4.67 -0.29 -2.03
CA GLU A 161 4.31 -0.24 -3.43
C GLU A 161 3.11 0.69 -3.61
N ARG A 162 3.15 1.55 -4.64
CA ARG A 162 2.03 2.41 -5.01
C ARG A 162 1.40 1.87 -6.28
N PRO A 163 0.10 1.56 -6.28
CA PRO A 163 -0.57 1.24 -7.52
C PRO A 163 -0.78 2.48 -8.38
N THR A 164 -0.88 2.24 -9.68
CA THR A 164 -1.29 3.23 -10.68
C THR A 164 -2.81 3.25 -10.77
N ALA A 165 -3.45 4.40 -10.52
CA ALA A 165 -4.90 4.56 -10.61
C ALA A 165 -5.42 4.85 -12.02
N ASN A 166 -4.54 5.25 -12.95
CA ASN A 166 -4.92 5.51 -14.34
C ASN A 166 -3.75 5.11 -15.24
N ALA A 167 -3.99 4.16 -16.14
CA ALA A 167 -2.96 3.62 -17.04
C ALA A 167 -2.34 4.71 -17.95
N THR A 168 -3.14 5.66 -18.42
CA THR A 168 -2.71 6.74 -19.33
C THR A 168 -1.87 7.79 -18.60
N SER A 169 -2.38 8.32 -17.48
CA SER A 169 -1.72 9.39 -16.74
C SER A 169 -0.63 8.88 -15.78
N LYS A 170 -0.49 7.55 -15.64
CA LYS A 170 0.42 6.86 -14.71
C LYS A 170 0.37 7.41 -13.28
N ARG A 171 -0.81 7.88 -12.85
CA ARG A 171 -0.98 8.54 -11.55
C ARG A 171 -0.90 7.51 -10.42
N LEU A 172 0.10 7.65 -9.54
CA LEU A 172 0.29 6.78 -8.38
C LEU A 172 -0.59 7.21 -7.18
N VAL A 173 -1.07 6.23 -6.40
CA VAL A 173 -1.92 6.48 -5.22
C VAL A 173 -1.25 5.98 -3.93
N GLY A 174 -1.56 6.62 -2.81
CA GLY A 174 -1.09 6.21 -1.48
C GLY A 174 -0.68 7.39 -0.61
N SER A 175 -0.76 7.22 0.71
CA SER A 175 -0.25 8.20 1.68
C SER A 175 0.54 7.51 2.78
N TYR A 176 1.69 8.06 3.13
CA TYR A 176 2.54 7.52 4.20
C TYR A 176 1.93 7.79 5.58
N ASP A 177 2.03 6.82 6.49
CA ASP A 177 1.63 7.02 7.88
C ASP A 177 2.60 7.94 8.64
N THR A 178 2.18 8.44 9.81
CA THR A 178 2.96 9.40 10.60
C THR A 178 4.33 8.84 11.02
N THR A 179 4.39 7.57 11.39
CA THR A 179 5.62 6.88 11.80
C THR A 179 6.62 6.80 10.64
N SER A 180 6.12 6.46 9.46
CA SER A 180 6.89 6.35 8.23
C SER A 180 7.42 7.72 7.80
N ARG A 181 6.57 8.74 7.86
CA ARG A 181 6.97 10.13 7.59
C ARG A 181 8.06 10.61 8.55
N ALA A 182 7.97 10.29 9.84
CA ALA A 182 9.00 10.60 10.84
C ALA A 182 10.33 9.88 10.57
N TRP A 183 10.27 8.61 10.17
CA TRP A 183 11.47 7.86 9.80
C TRP A 183 12.17 8.44 8.57
N VAL A 184 11.40 8.81 7.52
CA VAL A 184 11.95 9.45 6.32
C VAL A 184 12.65 10.76 6.67
N ARG A 185 12.06 11.62 7.52
CA ARG A 185 12.72 12.85 7.99
C ARG A 185 14.04 12.58 8.69
N ARG A 186 14.06 11.61 9.62
CA ARG A 186 15.29 11.22 10.35
C ARG A 186 16.37 10.74 9.38
N GLN A 187 16.02 9.87 8.43
CA GLN A 187 16.97 9.37 7.42
C GLN A 187 17.50 10.48 6.51
N LEU A 188 16.64 11.44 6.12
CA LEU A 188 17.05 12.56 5.27
C LEU A 188 18.09 13.41 5.99
N ALA A 189 17.85 13.75 7.27
CA ALA A 189 18.82 14.47 8.09
C ALA A 189 20.11 13.67 8.34
N ASP A 190 20.01 12.38 8.66
CA ASP A 190 21.17 11.57 9.01
C ASP A 190 22.10 11.35 7.79
N ARG A 191 21.56 11.33 6.56
CA ARG A 191 22.35 11.09 5.34
C ARG A 191 22.84 12.35 4.65
N ARG A 192 22.02 13.40 4.59
CA ARG A 192 22.30 14.63 3.83
C ARG A 192 22.64 15.83 4.70
N GLY A 193 22.44 15.72 6.02
CA GLY A 193 22.51 16.88 6.90
C GLY A 193 21.28 17.78 6.73
N PRO A 194 21.41 19.12 6.85
CA PRO A 194 20.29 20.04 6.70
C PRO A 194 19.61 19.93 5.32
N PHE A 195 18.28 19.81 5.28
CA PHE A 195 17.51 19.60 4.06
C PHE A 195 16.37 20.61 3.88
N LYS A 196 15.95 20.86 2.65
CA LYS A 196 14.80 21.73 2.33
C LYS A 196 13.48 20.95 2.40
N VAL A 197 12.36 21.67 2.55
CA VAL A 197 11.01 21.07 2.48
C VAL A 197 10.78 20.36 1.14
N SER A 198 11.31 20.88 0.03
CA SER A 198 11.24 20.19 -1.28
C SER A 198 11.92 18.83 -1.25
N GLU A 199 13.11 18.72 -0.66
CA GLU A 199 13.82 17.44 -0.56
C GLU A 199 13.06 16.43 0.29
N TYR A 200 12.27 16.90 1.27
CA TYR A 200 11.39 16.05 2.05
C TYR A 200 10.15 15.59 1.26
N LEU A 201 9.56 16.48 0.45
CA LEU A 201 8.46 16.15 -0.46
C LEU A 201 8.92 15.13 -1.52
N ASP A 202 10.09 15.36 -2.13
CA ASP A 202 10.71 14.44 -3.09
C ASP A 202 10.96 13.07 -2.45
N ALA A 203 11.44 13.03 -1.19
CA ALA A 203 11.69 11.79 -0.47
C ALA A 203 10.40 11.00 -0.11
N LEU A 204 9.23 11.63 -0.25
CA LEU A 204 7.91 11.03 -0.09
C LEU A 204 7.17 10.91 -1.43
N ASP A 205 7.86 11.07 -2.56
CA ASP A 205 7.28 11.02 -3.90
C ASP A 205 6.03 11.94 -4.03
N ASP A 206 6.12 13.14 -3.45
CA ASP A 206 5.07 14.16 -3.37
C ASP A 206 3.73 13.66 -2.80
N ALA A 207 3.75 12.58 -2.02
CA ALA A 207 2.55 11.96 -1.45
C ALA A 207 1.86 12.79 -0.35
N ILE A 208 2.45 13.91 0.07
CA ILE A 208 1.87 14.86 1.03
C ILE A 208 1.93 16.28 0.49
N SER A 209 1.00 17.13 0.95
CA SER A 209 1.06 18.55 0.61
C SER A 209 2.23 19.25 1.29
N ARG A 210 2.68 20.37 0.70
CA ARG A 210 3.69 21.25 1.31
C ARG A 210 3.27 21.72 2.71
N GLN A 211 1.97 21.99 2.93
CA GLN A 211 1.43 22.36 4.25
C GLN A 211 1.62 21.23 5.28
N GLN A 212 1.31 19.99 4.89
CA GLN A 212 1.53 18.83 5.76
C GLN A 212 3.01 18.62 6.04
N ALA A 213 3.88 18.81 5.05
CA ALA A 213 5.34 18.71 5.23
C ALA A 213 5.86 19.76 6.23
N TYR A 214 5.39 21.01 6.15
CA TYR A 214 5.73 22.05 7.12
C TYR A 214 5.24 21.71 8.53
N LYS A 215 3.99 21.24 8.65
CA LYS A 215 3.43 20.80 9.94
C LYS A 215 4.27 19.68 10.53
N ASP A 216 4.55 18.64 9.74
CA ASP A 216 5.37 17.51 10.13
C ASP A 216 6.77 17.90 10.60
N LEU A 217 7.40 18.93 10.03
CA LEU A 217 8.73 19.41 10.43
C LEU A 217 8.70 20.35 11.63
N ARG A 218 7.69 21.21 11.71
CA ARG A 218 7.51 22.16 12.81
C ARG A 218 7.13 21.47 14.11
N ASP A 219 6.26 20.47 14.03
CA ASP A 219 5.73 19.76 15.20
C ASP A 219 6.70 18.65 15.68
N ASP A 220 7.75 18.35 14.91
CA ASP A 220 8.74 17.32 15.26
C ASP A 220 9.81 17.90 16.22
N PRO A 221 9.86 17.46 17.49
CA PRO A 221 10.74 18.04 18.49
C PRO A 221 12.23 17.79 18.19
N GLU A 222 12.55 16.87 17.29
CA GLU A 222 13.93 16.58 16.89
C GLU A 222 14.48 17.57 15.86
N PHE A 223 13.64 18.42 15.25
CA PHE A 223 14.05 19.30 14.15
C PHE A 223 14.00 20.78 14.52
N VAL A 224 14.86 21.56 13.87
CA VAL A 224 14.86 23.04 13.92
C VAL A 224 15.10 23.59 12.54
N VAL A 225 14.52 24.77 12.28
CA VAL A 225 14.75 25.52 11.06
C VAL A 225 16.03 26.37 11.18
N GLU A 226 16.80 26.38 10.11
CA GLU A 226 17.96 27.25 9.89
C GLU A 226 17.69 28.16 8.70
N GLY A 227 17.93 29.46 8.89
CA GLY A 227 17.66 30.49 7.89
C GLY A 227 16.20 30.95 7.85
N ARG A 228 15.88 31.83 6.89
CA ARG A 228 14.55 32.42 6.67
C ARG A 228 14.14 32.33 5.20
N GLY A 229 12.85 32.36 4.92
CA GLY A 229 12.30 32.41 3.57
C GLY A 229 12.52 31.13 2.74
N ARG A 230 12.64 31.27 1.42
CA ARG A 230 12.75 30.15 0.45
C ARG A 230 14.00 29.29 0.62
N GLY A 231 15.03 29.81 1.29
CA GLY A 231 16.28 29.10 1.58
C GLY A 231 16.29 28.31 2.88
N ALA A 232 15.20 28.34 3.67
CA ALA A 232 15.15 27.70 4.98
C ALA A 232 15.41 26.19 4.88
N ARG A 233 16.32 25.70 5.72
CA ARG A 233 16.68 24.28 5.82
C ARG A 233 16.32 23.76 7.19
N TRP A 234 15.95 22.49 7.25
CA TRP A 234 15.64 21.79 8.48
C TRP A 234 16.79 20.88 8.82
N ARG A 235 17.25 20.98 10.07
CA ARG A 235 18.27 20.08 10.60
C ARG A 235 17.78 19.40 11.86
N ARG A 236 18.39 18.27 12.18
CA ARG A 236 18.17 17.60 13.45
C ARG A 236 18.90 18.37 14.56
N LYS A 237 18.25 18.58 15.70
CA LYS A 237 18.88 19.15 16.90
C LYS A 237 20.06 18.24 17.28
N LYS A 238 21.23 18.83 17.55
CA LYS A 238 22.34 18.07 18.16
C LYS A 238 21.83 17.52 19.48
N ARG A 239 21.87 16.20 19.67
CA ARG A 239 21.69 15.61 21.00
C ARG A 239 22.74 16.26 21.89
N ARG A 240 22.33 17.02 22.92
CA ARG A 240 23.25 17.40 23.98
C ARG A 240 23.81 16.09 24.54
N SER A 241 25.09 15.85 24.34
CA SER A 241 25.80 14.80 25.07
C SER A 241 25.63 15.11 26.55
N ARG A 242 24.86 14.28 27.27
CA ARG A 242 25.01 14.20 28.72
C ARG A 242 26.37 13.53 28.96
N SER A 243 27.41 14.33 29.09
CA SER A 243 28.72 13.93 29.58
C SER A 243 29.24 15.03 30.49
N ALA A 244 29.70 14.62 31.66
CA ALA A 244 30.25 15.40 32.77
C ALA A 244 29.23 16.05 33.71
N ASP A 245 28.65 15.22 34.60
CA ASP A 245 28.52 15.58 36.01
C ASP A 245 28.32 14.29 36.84
N ARG A 246 29.44 13.61 37.05
CA ARG A 246 29.71 12.92 38.31
C ARG A 246 31.14 13.31 38.65
N GLY A 247 31.23 14.29 39.54
CA GLY A 247 32.46 14.56 40.29
C GLY A 247 32.82 13.40 41.21
#